data_AF-R7A6G1-F1
#
_entry.id   AF-R7A6G1-F1
#
_cell.length_a   1.000
_cell.length_b   1.000
_cell.length_c   1.000
_cell.angle_alpha   90.00
_cell.angle_beta   90.00
_cell.angle_gamma   90.00
#
_symmetry.space_group_name_H-M   'P 1'
#
loop_
_entity.id
_entity.type
_entity.pdbx_description
1 polymer ?
#
loop_
_entity_poly.entity_id
_entity_poly.type
_entity_poly.pdbx_seq_one_letter_code
_entity_poly.pdbx_strand_id
1 'polypeptide(L)'
;MEAQPIVADQPEIVVAPEEMHLCNMEWVTTKEPSVGEDGEECYRCSFCGRTEQKMPIPGAVAYVKDLYGFIKDAAQNGLVTYDAKTNTAISDYIIQKMAERRDVTTVISFEYKGEKYQITFSPEADYDALLNDEEQFYGYLGLSGYKGITVEKLSAS
;
A
#
# COMPACT_ATOMS: atom_id res chain seq x y z
N MET A 1 -56.44 -4.15 59.64
CA MET A 1 -57.00 -4.46 58.30
C MET A 1 -57.59 -3.16 57.80
N GLU A 2 -57.13 -2.47 56.76
CA GLU A 2 -56.16 -2.73 55.69
C GLU A 2 -55.62 -1.36 55.22
N ALA A 3 -54.32 -1.29 54.96
CA ALA A 3 -53.71 -0.97 53.66
C ALA A 3 -53.97 0.44 53.08
N GLN A 4 -52.88 1.21 52.91
CA GLN A 4 -52.56 1.85 51.63
C GLN A 4 -51.03 1.82 51.45
N PRO A 5 -50.47 1.20 50.41
CA PRO A 5 -49.07 1.42 50.08
C PRO A 5 -48.95 2.73 49.30
N ILE A 6 -48.02 3.56 49.76
CA ILE A 6 -47.56 4.76 49.07
C ILE A 6 -46.94 4.38 47.72
N VAL A 7 -47.36 5.11 46.68
CA VAL A 7 -46.76 5.11 45.35
C VAL A 7 -45.27 5.46 45.47
N ALA A 8 -44.40 4.54 45.05
CA ALA A 8 -43.01 4.84 44.77
C ALA A 8 -42.89 5.07 43.27
N ASP A 9 -42.70 6.34 42.93
CA ASP A 9 -42.40 6.88 41.62
C ASP A 9 -41.17 6.13 41.04
N GLN A 10 -41.36 5.34 39.99
CA GLN A 10 -40.25 4.74 39.27
C GLN A 10 -39.65 5.82 38.36
N PRO A 11 -38.31 5.97 38.30
CA PRO A 11 -37.71 6.87 37.35
C PRO A 11 -37.95 6.32 35.93
N GLU A 12 -38.74 7.03 35.13
CA GLU A 12 -38.82 6.84 33.69
C GLU A 12 -37.41 6.93 33.11
N ILE A 13 -36.90 5.80 32.60
CA ILE A 13 -35.67 5.79 31.83
C ILE A 13 -35.99 6.50 30.51
N VAL A 14 -35.65 7.79 30.43
CA VAL A 14 -35.65 8.53 29.17
C VAL A 14 -34.52 7.94 28.32
N VAL A 15 -34.84 6.91 27.54
CA VAL A 15 -33.96 6.45 26.48
C VAL A 15 -33.92 7.59 25.47
N ALA A 16 -32.79 8.29 25.39
CA ALA A 16 -32.55 9.29 24.37
C ALA A 16 -32.90 8.67 23.01
N PRO A 17 -33.63 9.39 22.12
CA PRO A 17 -33.98 8.83 20.83
C PRO A 17 -32.70 8.43 20.12
N GLU A 18 -32.57 7.17 19.73
CA GLU A 18 -31.62 6.82 18.67
C GLU A 18 -31.94 7.77 17.53
N GLU A 19 -30.99 8.63 17.15
CA GLU A 19 -31.18 9.54 16.03
C GLU A 19 -31.40 8.69 14.78
N MET A 20 -32.67 8.44 14.45
CA MET A 20 -33.11 7.81 13.21
C MET A 20 -32.85 8.77 12.07
N HIS A 21 -31.59 8.88 11.69
CA HIS A 21 -31.18 9.45 10.43
C HIS A 21 -31.25 8.37 9.36
N LEU A 22 -31.53 8.77 8.12
CA LEU A 22 -31.33 7.90 6.97
C LEU A 22 -29.82 7.74 6.78
N CYS A 23 -29.31 6.52 6.97
CA CYS A 23 -27.89 6.24 6.77
C CYS A 23 -27.50 6.53 5.32
N ASN A 24 -26.55 7.45 5.14
CA ASN A 24 -25.89 7.68 3.86
C ASN A 24 -24.57 6.91 3.86
N MET A 25 -24.60 5.71 3.30
CA MET A 25 -23.47 4.80 3.29
C MET A 25 -22.57 5.07 2.09
N GLU A 26 -21.27 5.21 2.33
CA GLU A 26 -20.27 5.41 1.29
C GLU A 26 -18.97 4.68 1.64
N TRP A 27 -18.17 4.37 0.62
CA TRP A 27 -16.83 3.85 0.82
C TRP A 27 -15.88 4.99 1.14
N VAL A 28 -15.18 4.89 2.27
CA VAL A 28 -14.21 5.88 2.73
C VAL A 28 -12.91 5.18 3.07
N THR A 29 -11.79 5.69 2.55
CA THR A 29 -10.46 5.29 3.02
C THR A 29 -10.30 5.73 4.47
N THR A 30 -10.30 4.77 5.41
CA THR A 30 -10.08 5.02 6.84
C THR A 30 -8.60 4.92 7.21
N LYS A 31 -7.82 4.23 6.39
CA LYS A 31 -6.37 4.12 6.52
C LYS A 31 -5.74 4.06 5.13
N GLU A 32 -4.87 5.01 4.81
CA GLU A 32 -4.10 4.97 3.57
C GLU A 32 -3.13 3.77 3.58
N PRO A 33 -2.94 3.07 2.44
CA PRO A 33 -1.92 2.05 2.33
C PRO A 33 -0.52 2.67 2.42
N SER A 34 0.44 1.91 2.91
CA SER A 34 1.86 2.27 2.85
C SER A 34 2.70 1.08 2.39
N VAL A 35 3.98 1.32 2.11
CA VAL A 35 4.87 0.28 1.62
C VAL A 35 5.06 -0.79 2.69
N GLY A 36 4.57 -2.00 2.43
CA GLY A 36 4.62 -3.13 3.37
C GLY A 36 3.45 -3.18 4.37
N GLU A 37 2.48 -2.27 4.28
CA GLU A 37 1.31 -2.25 5.16
C GLU A 37 0.03 -1.90 4.39
N ASP A 38 -0.97 -2.78 4.46
CA ASP A 38 -2.26 -2.53 3.83
C ASP A 38 -3.01 -1.37 4.51
N GLY A 39 -3.68 -0.60 3.66
CA GLY A 39 -4.69 0.38 4.05
C GLY A 39 -6.04 -0.28 4.31
N GLU A 40 -7.05 0.54 4.59
CA GLU A 40 -8.41 0.10 4.86
C GLU A 40 -9.40 1.07 4.21
N GLU A 41 -10.34 0.52 3.43
CA GLU A 41 -11.58 1.20 3.07
C GLU A 41 -12.73 0.64 3.92
N CYS A 42 -13.59 1.52 4.41
CA CYS A 42 -14.78 1.17 5.17
C CYS A 42 -16.02 1.65 4.43
N TYR A 43 -17.01 0.77 4.28
CA TYR A 43 -18.37 1.18 3.92
C TYR A 43 -19.04 1.71 5.18
N ARG A 44 -19.04 3.04 5.34
CA ARG A 44 -19.47 3.72 6.56
C ARG A 44 -20.48 4.84 6.30
N CYS A 45 -21.38 5.05 7.25
CA CYS A 45 -22.32 6.16 7.20
C CYS A 45 -21.58 7.49 7.48
N SER A 46 -21.75 8.48 6.60
CA SER A 46 -21.14 9.81 6.76
C SER A 46 -21.67 10.56 8.00
N PHE A 47 -22.88 10.25 8.45
CA PHE A 47 -23.56 10.97 9.54
C PHE A 47 -23.33 10.33 10.92
N CYS A 48 -23.53 9.01 11.04
CA CYS A 48 -23.40 8.33 12.34
C CYS A 48 -22.12 7.51 12.52
N GLY A 49 -21.29 7.35 11.47
CA GLY A 49 -20.05 6.59 11.54
C GLY A 49 -20.23 5.06 11.62
N ARG A 50 -21.47 4.54 11.57
CA ARG A 50 -21.73 3.09 11.49
C ARG A 50 -20.95 2.51 10.30
N THR A 51 -20.15 1.48 10.56
CA THR A 51 -19.42 0.73 9.54
C THR A 51 -20.08 -0.62 9.32
N GLU A 52 -20.38 -0.96 8.07
CA GLU A 52 -20.98 -2.26 7.72
C GLU A 52 -19.94 -3.22 7.12
N GLN A 53 -18.96 -2.69 6.39
CA GLN A 53 -17.93 -3.50 5.75
C GLN A 53 -16.57 -2.82 5.83
N LYS A 54 -15.52 -3.64 5.86
CA LYS A 54 -14.12 -3.24 5.78
C LYS A 54 -13.43 -4.07 4.71
N MET A 55 -12.66 -3.42 3.83
CA MET A 55 -11.87 -4.08 2.80
C MET A 55 -10.42 -3.58 2.87
N PRO A 56 -9.43 -4.46 2.69
CA PRO A 56 -8.03 -4.05 2.66
C PRO A 56 -7.72 -3.33 1.34
N ILE A 57 -6.95 -2.23 1.44
CA ILE A 57 -6.30 -1.61 0.28
C ILE A 57 -4.86 -2.14 0.23
N PRO A 58 -4.45 -2.89 -0.81
CA PRO A 58 -3.12 -3.51 -0.82
C PRO A 58 -1.98 -2.48 -0.72
N GLY A 59 -1.01 -2.71 0.16
CA GLY A 59 0.19 -1.88 0.31
C GLY A 59 1.03 -1.80 -0.99
N ALA A 60 0.87 -2.77 -1.88
CA ALA A 60 1.47 -2.77 -3.22
C ALA A 60 1.03 -1.55 -4.06
N VAL A 61 -0.16 -0.99 -3.82
CA VAL A 61 -0.64 0.23 -4.49
C VAL A 61 0.22 1.44 -4.10
N ALA A 62 0.57 1.56 -2.82
CA ALA A 62 1.49 2.61 -2.34
C ALA A 62 2.89 2.42 -2.94
N TYR A 63 3.39 1.18 -2.96
CA TYR A 63 4.67 0.84 -3.59
C TYR A 63 4.77 1.33 -5.05
N VAL A 64 3.79 1.00 -5.88
CA VAL A 64 3.79 1.39 -7.30
C VAL A 64 3.71 2.91 -7.45
N LYS A 65 2.82 3.56 -6.69
CA LYS A 65 2.62 5.01 -6.75
C LYS A 65 3.88 5.77 -6.37
N ASP A 66 4.50 5.40 -5.26
CA ASP A 66 5.65 6.10 -4.70
C ASP A 66 6.88 5.92 -5.60
N LEU A 67 7.19 4.68 -5.98
CA LEU A 67 8.35 4.40 -6.84
C LEU A 67 8.23 5.08 -8.21
N TYR A 68 7.04 5.07 -8.82
CA TYR A 68 6.80 5.84 -10.04
C TYR A 68 7.05 7.33 -9.85
N GLY A 69 6.55 7.92 -8.76
CA GLY A 69 6.78 9.34 -8.44
C GLY A 69 8.26 9.67 -8.37
N PHE A 70 9.04 8.85 -7.65
CA PHE A 70 10.49 9.05 -7.55
C PHE A 70 11.22 8.93 -8.89
N ILE A 71 10.88 7.95 -9.73
CA ILE A 71 11.48 7.78 -11.07
C ILE A 71 11.13 8.97 -11.97
N LYS A 72 9.85 9.38 -11.97
CA LYS A 72 9.37 10.48 -12.80
C LYS A 72 10.05 11.80 -12.44
N ASP A 73 10.15 12.09 -11.15
CA ASP A 73 10.63 13.37 -10.64
C ASP A 73 12.16 13.41 -10.44
N ALA A 74 12.85 12.29 -10.69
CA ALA A 74 14.31 12.22 -10.63
C ALA A 74 14.97 13.21 -11.58
N ALA A 75 16.05 13.86 -11.12
CA ALA A 75 16.88 14.71 -11.95
C ALA A 75 17.46 13.95 -13.15
N GLN A 76 17.86 14.67 -14.20
CA GLN A 76 18.51 14.06 -15.36
C GLN A 76 19.80 13.35 -14.94
N ASN A 77 20.00 12.11 -15.39
CA ASN A 77 21.10 11.22 -14.97
C ASN A 77 21.12 10.97 -13.45
N GLY A 78 19.96 11.07 -12.79
CA GLY A 78 19.83 10.98 -11.35
C GLY A 78 19.91 9.56 -10.79
N LEU A 79 19.94 9.49 -9.46
CA LEU A 79 19.85 8.26 -8.69
C LEU A 79 18.55 8.27 -7.87
N VAL A 80 17.75 7.23 -8.03
CA VAL A 80 16.61 6.93 -7.15
C VAL A 80 17.02 5.82 -6.19
N THR A 81 16.86 6.05 -4.89
CA THR A 81 16.99 5.01 -3.86
C THR A 81 15.65 4.82 -3.18
N TYR A 82 15.20 3.58 -3.07
CA TYR A 82 13.86 3.27 -2.57
C TYR A 82 13.87 2.03 -1.67
N ASP A 83 13.12 2.06 -0.56
CA ASP A 83 12.97 0.91 0.34
C ASP A 83 11.61 0.25 0.14
N ALA A 84 11.62 -0.91 -0.52
CA ALA A 84 10.43 -1.70 -0.81
C ALA A 84 9.94 -2.55 0.37
N LYS A 85 10.62 -2.49 1.53
CA LYS A 85 10.29 -3.30 2.71
C LYS A 85 10.23 -4.78 2.34
N THR A 86 9.08 -5.43 2.58
CA THR A 86 8.85 -6.84 2.30
C THR A 86 8.30 -7.09 0.88
N ASN A 87 8.08 -6.05 0.08
CA ASN A 87 7.72 -6.25 -1.32
C ASN A 87 8.95 -6.74 -2.09
N THR A 88 8.80 -7.85 -2.79
CA THR A 88 9.89 -8.58 -3.46
C THR A 88 9.73 -8.64 -4.97
N ALA A 89 8.76 -7.93 -5.53
CA ALA A 89 8.44 -7.95 -6.95
C ALA A 89 8.26 -6.56 -7.56
N ILE A 90 8.44 -6.50 -8.88
CA ILE A 90 8.26 -5.31 -9.70
C ILE A 90 7.36 -5.61 -10.88
N SER A 91 6.49 -4.65 -11.22
CA SER A 91 5.55 -4.79 -12.33
C SER A 91 6.11 -4.17 -13.61
N ASP A 92 5.61 -4.64 -14.75
CA ASP A 92 5.89 -4.07 -16.07
C ASP A 92 5.63 -2.57 -16.14
N TYR A 93 4.61 -2.08 -15.41
CA TYR A 93 4.33 -0.65 -15.34
C TYR A 93 5.56 0.13 -14.82
N ILE A 94 6.19 -0.32 -13.74
CA ILE A 94 7.39 0.35 -13.22
C ILE A 94 8.58 0.15 -14.18
N ILE A 95 8.73 -1.04 -14.77
CA ILE A 95 9.77 -1.31 -15.79
C ILE A 95 9.62 -0.35 -16.98
N GLN A 96 8.40 -0.13 -17.46
CA GLN A 96 8.08 0.83 -18.51
C GLN A 96 8.44 2.26 -18.09
N LYS A 97 8.16 2.66 -16.83
CA LYS A 97 8.54 3.99 -16.33
C LYS A 97 10.04 4.18 -16.19
N MET A 98 10.78 3.14 -15.83
CA MET A 98 12.25 3.18 -15.88
C MET A 98 12.75 3.21 -17.32
N ALA A 99 12.10 2.52 -18.26
CA ALA A 99 12.44 2.56 -19.68
C ALA A 99 12.17 3.94 -20.32
N GLU A 100 11.16 4.68 -19.87
CA GLU A 100 10.92 6.08 -20.24
C GLU A 100 12.00 7.04 -19.68
N ARG A 101 12.68 6.63 -18.60
CA ARG A 101 13.73 7.37 -17.90
C ARG A 101 15.05 6.59 -17.88
N ARG A 102 15.51 6.12 -19.05
CA ARG A 102 16.76 5.33 -19.16
C ARG A 102 18.00 6.04 -18.62
N ASP A 103 17.95 7.35 -18.45
CA ASP A 103 19.04 8.13 -17.84
C ASP A 103 19.17 7.89 -16.32
N VAL A 104 18.11 7.44 -15.64
CA VAL A 104 18.05 7.30 -14.18
C VAL A 104 18.56 5.93 -13.74
N THR A 105 19.41 5.92 -12.72
CA THR A 105 19.75 4.69 -11.99
C THR A 105 18.75 4.49 -10.86
N THR A 106 18.14 3.30 -10.76
CA THR A 106 17.17 2.99 -9.69
C THR A 106 17.69 1.88 -8.80
N VAL A 107 17.77 2.15 -7.51
CA VAL A 107 18.25 1.25 -6.46
C VAL A 107 17.10 0.96 -5.51
N ILE A 108 16.75 -0.31 -5.34
CA ILE A 108 15.65 -0.74 -4.48
C ILE A 108 16.18 -1.70 -3.43
N SER A 109 16.05 -1.35 -2.14
CA SER A 109 16.30 -2.28 -1.04
C SER A 109 15.03 -3.04 -0.68
N PHE A 110 15.18 -4.32 -0.31
CA PHE A 110 14.05 -5.16 0.10
C PHE A 110 14.50 -6.25 1.09
N GLU A 111 13.56 -6.78 1.85
CA GLU A 111 13.75 -7.91 2.75
C GLU A 111 13.08 -9.16 2.17
N TYR A 112 13.82 -10.26 2.14
CA TYR A 112 13.31 -11.56 1.74
C TYR A 112 13.81 -12.63 2.71
N LYS A 113 12.88 -13.35 3.34
CA LYS A 113 13.18 -14.41 4.33
C LYS A 113 14.11 -13.95 5.47
N GLY A 114 13.92 -12.74 5.97
CA GLY A 114 14.69 -12.14 7.07
C GLY A 114 16.07 -11.61 6.65
N GLU A 115 16.39 -11.64 5.36
CA GLU A 115 17.65 -11.18 4.80
C GLU A 115 17.42 -9.92 3.97
N LYS A 116 18.35 -8.97 4.05
CA LYS A 116 18.28 -7.71 3.31
C LYS A 116 19.03 -7.82 1.99
N TYR A 117 18.41 -7.28 0.94
CA TYR A 117 18.94 -7.27 -0.41
C TYR A 117 18.80 -5.88 -1.02
N GLN A 118 19.53 -5.66 -2.10
CA GLN A 118 19.42 -4.50 -2.96
C GLN A 118 19.43 -4.95 -4.42
N ILE A 119 18.49 -4.45 -5.22
CA ILE A 119 18.52 -4.55 -6.67
C ILE A 119 18.83 -3.17 -7.27
N THR A 120 19.68 -3.14 -8.30
CA THR A 120 20.04 -1.92 -9.02
C THR A 120 19.73 -2.08 -10.50
N PHE A 121 18.95 -1.15 -11.05
CA PHE A 121 18.70 -1.00 -12.49
C PHE A 121 19.55 0.17 -13.00
N SER A 122 20.53 -0.11 -13.83
CA SER A 122 21.40 0.92 -14.43
C SER A 122 20.82 1.48 -15.73
N PRO A 123 21.36 2.60 -16.24
CA PRO A 123 21.03 3.12 -17.57
C PRO A 123 21.29 2.15 -18.72
N GLU A 124 22.12 1.13 -18.51
CA GLU A 124 22.42 0.08 -19.49
C GLU A 124 21.44 -1.10 -19.45
N ALA A 125 20.44 -1.04 -18.56
CA ALA A 125 19.44 -2.09 -18.43
C ALA A 125 18.69 -2.32 -19.74
N ASP A 126 18.55 -3.60 -20.11
CA ASP A 126 17.83 -4.00 -21.32
C ASP A 126 16.33 -4.10 -21.04
N TYR A 127 15.68 -2.93 -20.94
CA TYR A 127 14.24 -2.86 -20.69
C TYR A 127 13.40 -3.48 -21.81
N ASP A 128 13.92 -3.50 -23.04
CA ASP A 128 13.21 -4.09 -24.17
C ASP A 128 13.14 -5.61 -24.03
N ALA A 129 14.20 -6.26 -23.53
CA ALA A 129 14.16 -7.68 -23.20
C ALA A 129 13.14 -8.01 -22.09
N LEU A 130 13.04 -7.16 -21.07
CA LEU A 130 12.09 -7.34 -19.97
C LEU A 130 10.63 -7.14 -20.41
N LEU A 131 10.34 -6.09 -21.18
CA LEU A 131 8.96 -5.75 -21.54
C LEU A 131 8.37 -6.59 -22.68
N ASN A 132 9.18 -7.40 -23.37
CA ASN A 132 8.73 -8.29 -24.44
C ASN A 132 8.59 -9.75 -23.99
N ASP A 133 8.85 -10.05 -22.72
CA ASP A 133 8.65 -11.37 -22.15
C ASP A 133 7.17 -11.61 -21.76
N GLU A 134 6.79 -12.85 -21.49
CA GLU A 134 5.41 -13.25 -21.17
C GLU A 134 5.06 -13.03 -19.68
N GLU A 135 6.06 -12.86 -18.81
CA GLU A 135 5.87 -12.58 -17.39
C GLU A 135 5.53 -11.10 -17.15
N GLN A 136 4.42 -10.83 -16.43
CA GLN A 136 3.99 -9.45 -16.13
C GLN A 136 4.50 -8.91 -14.78
N PHE A 137 5.12 -9.80 -13.98
CA PHE A 137 5.62 -9.50 -12.65
C PHE A 137 6.90 -10.28 -12.39
N TYR A 138 7.93 -9.56 -11.99
CA TYR A 138 9.24 -10.14 -11.74
C TYR A 138 9.59 -10.09 -10.27
N GLY A 139 9.93 -11.23 -9.67
CA GLY A 139 10.61 -11.24 -8.39
C GLY A 139 12.03 -10.66 -8.53
N TYR A 140 12.45 -9.75 -7.65
CA TYR A 140 13.75 -9.08 -7.77
C TYR A 140 14.94 -10.04 -7.89
N LEU A 141 14.93 -11.14 -7.12
CA LEU A 141 15.98 -12.15 -7.19
C LEU A 141 16.04 -12.85 -8.58
N GLY A 142 14.89 -12.99 -9.24
CA GLY A 142 14.79 -13.57 -10.58
C GLY A 142 15.35 -12.66 -11.69
N LEU A 143 15.47 -11.36 -11.42
CA LEU A 143 16.09 -10.40 -12.33
C LEU A 143 17.63 -10.41 -12.28
N SER A 144 18.23 -11.22 -11.40
CA SER A 144 19.68 -11.39 -11.39
C SER A 144 20.17 -12.00 -12.71
N GLY A 145 21.14 -11.35 -13.35
CA GLY A 145 21.73 -11.79 -14.62
C GLY A 145 21.17 -11.10 -15.86
N TYR A 146 20.10 -10.31 -15.75
CA TYR A 146 19.70 -9.40 -16.82
C TYR A 146 20.75 -8.31 -17.01
N LYS A 147 21.01 -7.95 -18.26
CA LYS A 147 21.98 -6.89 -18.59
C LYS A 147 21.58 -5.59 -17.89
N GLY A 148 22.56 -4.94 -17.25
CA GLY A 148 22.37 -3.68 -16.53
C GLY A 148 21.59 -3.80 -15.22
N ILE A 149 21.33 -5.02 -14.73
CA ILE A 149 20.65 -5.27 -13.46
C ILE A 149 21.56 -6.08 -12.54
N THR A 150 21.76 -5.58 -11.32
CA THR A 150 22.49 -6.30 -10.27
C THR A 150 21.60 -6.53 -9.06
N VAL A 151 21.82 -7.66 -8.38
CA VAL A 151 21.12 -8.00 -7.14
C VAL A 151 22.16 -8.46 -6.12
N GLU A 152 22.19 -7.81 -4.97
CA GLU A 152 23.21 -8.00 -3.94
C GLU A 152 22.56 -8.27 -2.59
N LYS A 153 23.12 -9.21 -1.82
CA LYS A 153 22.75 -9.41 -0.42
C LYS A 153 23.51 -8.38 0.42
N LEU A 154 22.80 -7.63 1.26
CA LEU A 154 23.38 -6.66 2.18
C LEU A 154 23.85 -7.40 3.45
N SER A 155 25.13 -7.24 3.79
CA SER A 155 25.69 -7.75 5.04
C SER A 155 25.01 -7.09 6.24
N ALA A 156 24.71 -7.86 7.29
CA ALA A 156 24.38 -7.26 8.58
C ALA A 156 25.64 -6.58 9.15
N SER A 157 25.57 -5.27 9.36
CA SER A 157 26.58 -4.49 10.07
C SER A 157 26.64 -4.83 11.55
#